data_AF-A0A522FZP1-F1
#
_entry.id   AF-A0A522FZP1-F1
#
_cell.length_a   1.000
_cell.length_b   1.000
_cell.length_c   1.000
_cell.angle_alpha   90.00
_cell.angle_beta   90.00
_cell.angle_gamma   90.00
#
_symmetry.space_group_name_H-M   'P 1'
#
loop_
_entity.id
_entity.type
_entity.pdbx_description
1 polymer ?
#
loop_
_entity_poly.entity_id
_entity_poly.type
_entity_poly.pdbx_seq_one_letter_code
_entity_poly.pdbx_strand_id
1 'polypeptide(L)'
;LLEQLRVTIKKAAPKAEEIISYGMPAFKLNGVLVWFAAHSKHIGFYPMASGIAAFKKELSIYKSAKGSIQFPLDKPLPLRLITSIVKFRVNENLQRIKTKKK
;
A
#
# COMPACT_ATOMS: atom_id res chain seq x y z
N LEU A 1 7.29 -0.12 -14.06
CA LEU A 1 6.09 -0.26 -13.19
C LEU A 1 6.35 0.08 -11.73
N LEU A 2 7.41 -0.45 -11.10
CA LEU A 2 7.70 -0.21 -9.67
C LEU A 2 7.84 1.29 -9.32
N GLU A 3 8.52 2.06 -10.16
CA GLU A 3 8.67 3.51 -9.95
C GLU A 3 7.33 4.25 -10.01
N GLN A 4 6.43 3.86 -10.91
CA GLN A 4 5.09 4.45 -10.97
C GLN A 4 4.30 4.16 -9.69
N LEU A 5 4.42 2.95 -9.15
CA LEU A 5 3.83 2.60 -7.85
C LEU A 5 4.40 3.49 -6.75
N ARG A 6 5.73 3.62 -6.67
CA ARG A 6 6.45 4.45 -5.70
C ARG A 6 6.00 5.91 -5.76
N VAL A 7 5.95 6.51 -6.95
CA VAL A 7 5.50 7.89 -7.16
C VAL A 7 4.04 8.05 -6.75
N THR A 8 3.18 7.07 -7.07
CA THR A 8 1.76 7.11 -6.71
C THR A 8 1.57 7.07 -5.19
N ILE A 9 2.30 6.19 -4.49
CA ILE A 9 2.26 6.10 -3.03
C ILE A 9 2.76 7.42 -2.42
N LYS A 10 3.89 7.95 -2.89
CA LYS A 10 4.44 9.22 -2.40
C LYS A 10 3.49 10.40 -2.63
N LYS A 11 2.80 10.46 -3.77
CA LYS A 11 1.77 11.47 -4.04
C LYS A 11 0.56 11.32 -3.14
N ALA A 12 0.14 10.08 -2.85
CA ALA A 12 -1.00 9.80 -1.99
C ALA A 12 -0.69 10.06 -0.49
N ALA A 13 0.56 9.87 -0.09
CA ALA A 13 1.06 10.06 1.26
C ALA A 13 2.36 10.88 1.27
N PRO A 14 2.31 12.19 0.96
CA PRO A 14 3.51 13.03 0.87
C PRO A 14 4.23 13.21 2.21
N LYS A 15 3.52 12.97 3.32
CA LYS A 15 4.09 13.00 4.68
C LYS A 15 4.76 11.68 5.07
N ALA A 16 4.57 10.61 4.29
CA ALA A 16 5.16 9.32 4.61
C ALA A 16 6.63 9.27 4.17
N GLU A 17 7.48 8.76 5.05
CA GLU A 17 8.88 8.54 4.80
C GLU A 17 9.09 7.17 4.16
N GLU A 18 9.96 7.10 3.16
CA GLU A 18 10.36 5.83 2.57
C GLU A 18 11.47 5.21 3.41
N ILE A 19 11.27 3.96 3.81
CA ILE A 19 12.20 3.19 4.62
C ILE A 19 12.42 1.83 3.99
N ILE A 20 13.49 1.15 4.40
CA ILE A 20 13.67 -0.28 4.14
C ILE A 20 13.27 -1.03 5.41
N SER A 21 12.39 -2.01 5.27
CA SER A 21 11.91 -2.84 6.38
C SER A 21 11.80 -4.28 5.92
N TYR A 22 12.38 -5.22 6.68
CA TYR A 22 12.46 -6.64 6.29
C TYR A 22 13.06 -6.86 4.88
N GLY A 23 14.05 -6.06 4.50
CA GLY A 23 14.70 -6.13 3.19
C GLY A 23 13.85 -5.63 2.01
N MET A 24 12.68 -5.04 2.26
CA MET A 24 11.78 -4.50 1.24
C MET A 24 11.54 -3.00 1.44
N PRO A 25 11.35 -2.23 0.36
CA PRO A 25 10.98 -0.83 0.48
C PRO A 25 9.54 -0.69 0.99
N ALA A 26 9.34 0.27 1.88
CA ALA A 26 8.09 0.52 2.57
C ALA A 26 7.90 2.01 2.83
N PHE A 27 6.66 2.45 2.93
CA PHE A 27 6.33 3.80 3.37
C PHE A 27 5.86 3.78 4.82
N LYS A 28 6.42 4.66 5.65
CA LYS A 28 6.13 4.80 7.07
C LYS A 28 5.57 6.20 7.36
N LEU A 29 4.51 6.27 8.15
CA LEU A 29 3.96 7.52 8.69
C LEU A 29 3.41 7.23 10.08
N ASN A 30 4.16 7.51 11.16
CA ASN A 30 3.81 7.10 12.53
C ASN A 30 3.63 5.57 12.73
N GLY A 31 4.13 4.78 11.78
CA GLY A 31 3.96 3.33 11.66
C GLY A 31 4.03 2.94 10.18
N VAL A 32 4.31 1.69 9.86
CA VAL A 32 4.38 1.28 8.45
C VAL A 32 2.98 1.38 7.83
N LEU A 33 2.86 2.02 6.67
CA LEU A 33 1.61 2.15 5.92
C LEU A 33 1.45 0.97 4.98
N VAL A 34 2.45 0.79 4.11
CA VAL A 34 2.46 -0.18 3.02
C VAL A 34 3.88 -0.65 2.76
N TRP A 35 4.05 -1.94 2.46
CA TRP A 35 5.26 -2.45 1.79
C TRP A 35 4.98 -2.63 0.31
N PHE A 36 6.03 -2.65 -0.50
CA PHE A 36 5.95 -2.98 -1.90
C PHE A 36 7.22 -3.70 -2.36
N ALA A 37 7.08 -4.62 -3.29
CA ALA A 37 8.19 -5.40 -3.82
C ALA A 37 7.99 -5.67 -5.31
N ALA A 38 9.07 -5.62 -6.09
CA ALA A 38 9.05 -6.11 -7.46
C ALA A 38 9.44 -7.58 -7.49
N HIS A 39 8.58 -8.42 -8.06
CA HIS A 39 8.88 -9.81 -8.37
C HIS A 39 8.95 -10.00 -9.89
N SER A 40 9.54 -11.09 -10.35
CA SER A 40 9.79 -11.35 -11.78
C SER A 40 8.52 -11.42 -12.65
N LYS A 41 7.35 -11.73 -12.05
CA LYS A 41 6.07 -11.86 -12.78
C LYS A 41 5.00 -10.85 -12.33
N HIS A 42 5.19 -10.19 -11.18
CA HIS A 42 4.19 -9.31 -10.59
C HIS A 42 4.83 -8.29 -9.64
N ILE A 43 4.10 -7.22 -9.33
CA ILE A 43 4.44 -6.32 -8.23
C ILE A 43 3.62 -6.73 -7.01
N GLY A 44 4.31 -7.05 -5.91
CA GLY A 44 3.70 -7.28 -4.61
C GLY A 44 3.41 -5.95 -3.92
N PHE A 45 2.18 -5.76 -3.48
CA PHE A 45 1.76 -4.58 -2.71
C PHE A 45 1.09 -5.03 -1.41
N TYR A 46 1.50 -4.47 -0.29
CA TYR A 46 1.16 -4.98 1.03
C TYR A 46 0.58 -3.86 1.89
N PRO A 47 -0.71 -3.52 1.72
CA PRO A 47 -1.37 -2.45 2.47
C PRO A 47 -1.92 -2.90 3.84
N MET A 48 -1.37 -3.96 4.43
CA MET A 48 -1.93 -4.66 5.58
C MET A 48 -3.34 -5.23 5.36
N ALA A 49 -3.80 -6.01 6.34
CA ALA A 49 -5.11 -6.64 6.29
C ALA A 49 -6.28 -5.66 6.26
N SER A 50 -6.18 -4.51 6.94
CA SER A 50 -7.25 -3.52 6.92
C SER A 50 -7.40 -2.84 5.55
N GLY A 51 -6.28 -2.56 4.87
CA GLY A 51 -6.28 -2.02 3.52
C GLY A 51 -6.90 -3.01 2.51
N ILE A 52 -6.60 -4.30 2.65
CA ILE A 52 -7.25 -5.32 1.80
C ILE A 52 -8.74 -5.47 2.13
N ALA A 53 -9.10 -5.49 3.43
CA ALA A 53 -10.49 -5.68 3.86
C ALA A 53 -11.41 -4.55 3.38
N ALA A 54 -10.96 -3.30 3.47
CA ALA A 54 -11.73 -2.13 3.03
C ALA A 54 -11.97 -2.12 1.50
N PHE A 55 -11.01 -2.66 0.73
CA PHE A 55 -11.03 -2.64 -0.73
C PHE A 55 -11.28 -4.03 -1.35
N LYS A 56 -11.78 -5.00 -0.56
CA LYS A 56 -11.90 -6.41 -0.97
C LYS A 56 -12.66 -6.59 -2.29
N LYS A 57 -13.72 -5.80 -2.51
CA LYS A 57 -14.53 -5.84 -3.75
C LYS A 57 -13.72 -5.43 -4.97
N GLU A 58 -13.04 -4.28 -4.90
CA GLU A 58 -12.20 -3.77 -6.00
C GLU A 58 -10.97 -4.66 -6.25
N LEU A 59 -10.44 -5.26 -5.19
CA LEU A 59 -9.28 -6.14 -5.25
C LEU A 59 -9.62 -7.56 -5.72
N SER A 60 -10.91 -7.93 -5.78
CA SER A 60 -11.37 -9.27 -6.19
C SER A 60 -11.00 -9.65 -7.62
N ILE A 61 -10.66 -8.67 -8.47
CA ILE A 61 -10.18 -8.88 -9.86
C ILE A 61 -8.70 -9.26 -9.92
N TYR A 62 -7.97 -9.08 -8.82
CA TYR A 62 -6.54 -9.35 -8.69
C TYR A 62 -6.31 -10.47 -7.68
N LYS A 63 -5.12 -11.06 -7.72
CA LYS A 63 -4.74 -12.10 -6.76
C LYS A 63 -4.33 -11.45 -5.43
N SER A 64 -5.25 -11.41 -4.47
CA SER A 64 -5.01 -10.90 -3.11
C SER A 64 -4.99 -12.00 -2.06
N ALA A 65 -4.18 -11.82 -1.02
CA ALA A 65 -4.19 -12.59 0.22
C ALA A 65 -4.52 -11.67 1.42
N LYS A 66 -4.56 -12.23 2.64
CA LYS A 66 -5.02 -11.54 3.87
C LYS A 66 -4.40 -10.17 4.13
N GLY A 67 -3.22 -9.86 3.58
CA GLY A 67 -2.59 -8.53 3.70
C GLY A 67 -1.73 -8.12 2.51
N SER A 68 -1.91 -8.77 1.36
CA SER A 68 -1.09 -8.55 0.17
C SER A 68 -1.91 -8.66 -1.10
N ILE A 69 -1.44 -8.01 -2.16
CA ILE A 69 -2.00 -8.13 -3.49
C ILE A 69 -0.91 -8.17 -4.54
N GLN A 70 -1.13 -8.99 -5.55
CA GLN A 70 -0.23 -9.20 -6.66
C GLN A 70 -0.78 -8.49 -7.89
N PHE A 71 -0.08 -7.46 -8.35
CA PHE A 71 -0.38 -6.79 -9.60
C PHE A 71 0.43 -7.44 -10.73
N PRO A 72 -0.21 -8.07 -11.72
CA PRO A 72 0.51 -8.67 -12.84
C PRO A 72 1.26 -7.60 -13.64
N LEU A 73 2.47 -7.91 -14.10
CA LEU A 73 3.26 -6.97 -14.92
C LEU A 73 2.67 -6.73 -16.32
N ASP A 74 1.82 -7.66 -16.77
CA ASP A 74 1.18 -7.65 -18.09
C ASP A 74 0.00 -6.66 -18.17
N LYS A 75 -0.49 -6.16 -17.03
CA LYS A 75 -1.61 -5.21 -16.97
C LYS A 75 -1.18 -3.86 -16.40
N PRO A 76 -1.83 -2.76 -16.82
CA PRO A 76 -1.58 -1.46 -16.22
C PRO A 76 -1.92 -1.48 -14.72
N LEU A 77 -1.11 -0.79 -13.92
CA LEU A 77 -1.33 -0.67 -12.48
C LEU A 77 -2.62 0.15 -12.22
N PRO A 78 -3.49 -0.29 -11.30
CA PRO A 78 -4.69 0.47 -10.93
C PRO A 78 -4.32 1.63 -10.00
N LEU A 79 -3.70 2.68 -10.56
CA LEU A 79 -3.15 3.81 -9.80
C LEU A 79 -4.22 4.50 -8.92
N ARG A 80 -5.47 4.56 -9.40
CA ARG A 80 -6.60 5.09 -8.62
C ARG A 80 -6.87 4.25 -7.36
N LEU A 81 -6.94 2.93 -7.51
CA LEU A 81 -7.18 2.00 -6.40
C LEU A 81 -6.03 2.06 -5.38
N ILE A 82 -4.78 2.04 -5.86
CA ILE A 82 -3.59 2.16 -5.02
C ILE A 82 -3.64 3.47 -4.20
N THR A 83 -3.98 4.58 -4.85
CA THR A 83 -4.11 5.89 -4.19
C THR A 83 -5.16 5.86 -3.09
N SER A 84 -6.34 5.29 -3.37
CA SER A 84 -7.42 5.16 -2.39
C SER A 84 -7.01 4.32 -1.18
N ILE A 85 -6.33 3.19 -1.41
CA ILE A 85 -5.83 2.33 -0.34
C ILE A 85 -4.78 3.06 0.51
N VAL A 86 -3.83 3.76 -0.12
CA VAL A 86 -2.79 4.51 0.61
C VAL A 86 -3.41 5.62 1.45
N LYS A 87 -4.35 6.39 0.90
CA LYS A 87 -5.06 7.44 1.66
C LYS A 87 -5.85 6.86 2.84
N PHE A 88 -6.51 5.72 2.63
CA PHE A 88 -7.19 5.00 3.71
C PHE A 88 -6.22 4.61 4.83
N ARG A 89 -5.06 4.03 4.48
CA ARG A 89 -4.01 3.66 5.43
C ARG A 89 -3.45 4.86 6.18
N VAL A 90 -3.23 5.99 5.49
CA VAL A 90 -2.80 7.24 6.11
C VAL A 90 -3.81 7.68 7.16
N ASN A 91 -5.10 7.72 6.79
CA ASN A 91 -6.15 8.15 7.71
C ASN A 91 -6.29 7.20 8.91
N GLU A 92 -6.25 5.88 8.69
CA GLU A 92 -6.25 4.88 9.76
C GLU A 92 -5.08 5.09 10.74
N ASN A 93 -3.88 5.32 10.20
CA ASN A 93 -2.69 5.50 11.03
C ASN A 93 -2.76 6.80 11.85
N LEU A 94 -3.23 7.90 11.25
CA LEU A 94 -3.46 9.16 11.96
C LEU A 94 -4.51 9.02 13.08
N GLN A 95 -5.60 8.29 12.82
CA GLN A 95 -6.61 8.01 13.84
C GLN A 95 -6.04 7.16 14.98
N ARG A 96 -5.27 6.13 14.66
CA ARG A 96 -4.63 5.25 15.65
C ARG A 96 -3.69 6.01 16.59
N ILE A 97 -2.99 7.03 16.09
CA ILE A 97 -2.16 7.91 16.93
C ILE A 97 -3.00 8.83 17.82
N LYS A 98 -4.11 9.39 17.30
CA LYS A 98 -5.02 10.22 18.12
C LYS A 98 -5.58 9.43 19.31
N THR A 99 -5.96 8.17 19.12
CA THR A 99 -6.51 7.33 20.19
C THR A 99 -5.44 6.91 21.20
N LYS A 100 -4.16 6.82 20.82
CA LYS A 100 -3.06 6.47 21.74
C LYS A 100 -2.56 7.64 22.60
N LYS A 101 -2.93 8.88 22.26
CA LYS A 101 -2.51 10.11 22.96
C LYS A 101 -3.54 10.60 23.98
N LYS A 102 -4.62 9.87 24.19
CA LYS A 102 -5.71 10.18 25.11
C LYS A 102 -5.75 9.11 26.20
#